data_AF-A0A523BLS4-F1
#
_entry.id   AF-A0A523BLS4-F1
#
_cell.length_a   1.000
_cell.length_b   1.000
_cell.length_c   1.000
_cell.angle_alpha   90.00
_cell.angle_beta   90.00
_cell.angle_gamma   90.00
#
_symmetry.space_group_name_H-M   'P 1'
#
loop_
_entity.id
_entity.type
_entity.pdbx_description
1 polymer ?
#
loop_
_entity_poly.entity_id
_entity_poly.type
_entity_poly.pdbx_seq_one_letter_code
_entity_poly.pdbx_strand_id
1 'polypeptide(L)' 'MAKRRDSVMKSLYIPVDLMNELRKIAKEEETSVNSLIVRAVEEYVKRRGGDRDG' A
#
# COMPACT_ATOMS: atom_id res chain seq x y z
N MET A 1 6.26 -7.18 23.59
CA MET A 1 6.82 -6.06 22.80
C MET A 1 6.72 -6.45 21.33
N ALA A 2 5.76 -5.90 20.58
CA ALA A 2 5.61 -6.23 19.16
C ALA A 2 6.83 -5.74 18.38
N LYS A 3 7.52 -6.63 17.68
CA LYS A 3 8.64 -6.30 16.78
C LYS A 3 8.15 -5.21 15.82
N ARG A 4 8.73 -4.00 15.87
CA ARG A 4 8.65 -3.07 14.75
C ARG A 4 9.27 -3.82 13.57
N ARG A 5 8.43 -4.36 12.69
CA ARG A 5 8.88 -5.02 11.46
C ARG A 5 9.76 -4.00 10.74
N ASP A 6 11.01 -4.35 10.46
CA ASP A 6 11.93 -3.53 9.69
C ASP A 6 11.23 -3.09 8.40
N SER A 7 10.75 -1.85 8.36
CA SER A 7 10.05 -1.30 7.21
C SER A 7 11.11 -1.00 6.16
N VAL A 8 11.43 -1.99 5.33
CA VAL A 8 12.30 -1.81 4.17
C VAL A 8 11.66 -0.76 3.27
N MET A 9 12.30 0.40 3.13
CA MET A 9 11.89 1.40 2.15
C MET A 9 12.03 0.81 0.76
N LYS A 10 10.90 0.66 0.05
CA LYS A 10 10.87 0.20 -1.34
C LYS A 10 10.35 1.31 -2.22
N SER A 11 11.10 1.64 -3.26
CA SER A 11 10.65 2.54 -4.31
C SER A 11 9.92 1.73 -5.37
N LEU A 12 8.69 2.14 -5.69
CA LEU A 12 7.89 1.58 -6.78
C LEU A 12 7.81 2.59 -7.91
N TYR A 13 8.01 2.12 -9.14
CA TYR A 13 7.68 2.93 -10.31
C TYR A 13 6.17 2.90 -10.52
N ILE A 14 5.56 4.08 -10.58
CA ILE A 14 4.13 4.27 -10.86
C ILE A 14 4.03 5.30 -11.99
N PRO A 15 3.30 5.00 -13.07
CA PRO A 15 2.99 5.98 -14.12
C PRO A 15 2.43 7.28 -13.54
N VAL A 16 2.78 8.42 -14.15
CA VAL A 16 2.48 9.75 -13.59
C VAL A 16 0.98 10.01 -13.48
N ASP A 17 0.22 9.59 -14.47
CA ASP A 17 -1.25 9.64 -14.49
C ASP A 17 -1.85 8.88 -13.30
N LEU A 18 -1.41 7.64 -13.08
CA LEU A 18 -1.88 6.83 -11.95
C LEU A 18 -1.46 7.42 -10.60
N MET A 19 -0.24 7.95 -10.49
CA MET A 19 0.23 8.64 -9.28
C MET A 19 -0.62 9.89 -8.98
N ASN A 20 -1.06 10.61 -10.00
CA ASN A 20 -1.94 11.77 -9.82
C ASN A 20 -3.32 11.37 -9.31
N GLU A 21 -3.90 10.28 -9.83
CA GLU A 21 -5.16 9.74 -9.30
C GLU A 21 -5.02 9.27 -7.85
N LEU A 22 -3.95 8.54 -7.54
CA LEU A 22 -3.67 8.11 -6.15
C LEU A 22 -3.52 9.30 -5.20
N ARG A 23 -2.94 10.42 -5.63
CA ARG A 23 -2.83 11.64 -4.82
C ARG A 23 -4.18 12.29 -4.57
N LYS A 24 -5.10 12.29 -5.54
CA LYS A 24 -6.47 12.80 -5.36
C LYS A 24 -7.22 11.96 -4.33
N ILE A 25 -7.21 10.63 -4.49
CA ILE A 25 -7.84 9.69 -3.55
C ILE A 25 -7.24 9.85 -2.15
N ALA A 26 -5.90 9.94 -2.05
CA ALA A 26 -5.23 10.10 -0.76
C ALA A 26 -5.65 11.40 -0.06
N LYS A 27 -5.86 12.48 -0.81
CA LYS A 27 -6.38 13.75 -0.27
C LYS A 27 -7.83 13.62 0.20
N GLU A 28 -8.68 12.97 -0.58
CA GLU A 28 -10.10 12.75 -0.27
C GLU A 28 -10.30 11.86 0.97
N GLU A 29 -9.47 10.82 1.12
CA GLU A 29 -9.49 9.89 2.24
C GLU A 29 -8.64 10.35 3.45
N GLU A 30 -8.07 11.56 3.41
CA GLU A 30 -7.17 12.10 4.44
C GLU A 30 -6.04 11.11 4.83
N THR A 31 -5.45 10.44 3.83
CA THR A 31 -4.43 9.41 4.02
C THR A 31 -3.20 9.63 3.12
N SER A 32 -2.26 8.69 3.14
CA SER A 32 -1.08 8.73 2.27
C SER A 32 -1.22 7.79 1.07
N VAL A 33 -0.60 8.15 -0.06
CA VAL A 33 -0.50 7.27 -1.24
C VAL A 33 0.10 5.91 -0.88
N ASN A 34 1.09 5.89 0.01
CA ASN A 34 1.69 4.65 0.51
C ASN A 34 0.66 3.78 1.26
N SER A 35 -0.17 4.37 2.12
CA SER A 35 -1.24 3.67 2.83
C SER A 35 -2.24 3.04 1.86
N LEU A 36 -2.61 3.76 0.79
CA LEU A 36 -3.51 3.25 -0.25
C LEU A 36 -2.88 2.05 -0.98
N ILE A 37 -1.61 2.16 -1.39
CA ILE A 37 -0.89 1.07 -2.07
C ILE A 37 -0.81 -0.16 -1.18
N VAL A 38 -0.44 0.01 0.10
CA VAL A 38 -0.37 -1.10 1.06
C VAL A 38 -1.73 -1.77 1.21
N ARG A 39 -2.81 -1.00 1.41
CA ARG A 39 -4.18 -1.54 1.49
C ARG A 39 -4.56 -2.33 0.23
N ALA A 40 -4.28 -1.79 -0.95
CA ALA A 40 -4.58 -2.45 -2.22
C ALA A 40 -3.81 -3.78 -2.38
N VAL A 41 -2.53 -3.79 -2.01
CA VAL A 41 -1.69 -5.01 -2.05
C VAL A 41 -2.18 -6.04 -1.06
N GLU A 42 -2.49 -5.65 0.18
CA GLU A 42 -3.03 -6.55 1.20
C GLU A 42 -4.36 -7.17 0.77
N GLU A 43 -5.25 -6.37 0.21
CA GLU A 43 -6.54 -6.84 -0.29
C GLU A 43 -6.38 -7.84 -1.44
N TYR A 44 -5.46 -7.55 -2.38
CA TYR A 44 -5.15 -8.48 -3.47
C TYR A 44 -4.60 -9.82 -2.94
N VAL A 45 -3.68 -9.77 -1.97
CA VAL A 45 -3.12 -10.99 -1.34
C VAL A 45 -4.19 -11.79 -0.61
N LYS A 46 -5.06 -11.14 0.15
CA LYS A 46 -6.19 -11.79 0.84
C LYS A 46 -7.12 -12.49 -0.14
N ARG A 47 -7.51 -11.83 -1.23
CA ARG A 47 -8.37 -12.41 -2.28
C ARG A 47 -7.74 -13.63 -2.97
N ARG A 48 -6.41 -13.69 -3.05
CA ARG A 48 -5.66 -14.81 -3.63
C ARG A 48 -5.56 -16.03 -2.70
N GLY A 49 -6.10 -15.96 -1.47
CA GLY A 49 -5.97 -17.02 -0.46
C GLY A 49 -4.66 -16.94 0.33
N GLY A 50 -4.02 -15.77 0.37
CA GLY A 50 -2.76 -15.56 1.07
C GLY A 50 -2.94 -15.36 2.57
N ASP A 51 -3.11 -16.46 3.31
CA ASP A 51 -2.49 -16.59 4.63
C ASP A 51 -0.97 -16.50 4.44
N ARG A 52 -0.35 -15.43 4.90
CA ARG A 52 1.09 -15.34 5.12
C ARG A 52 1.36 -15.07 6.59
N ASP A 53 0.93 -16.01 7.41
CA ASP A 53 1.64 -16.33 8.65
C ASP A 53 2.58 -17.50 8.35
N GLY A 54 3.86 -17.16 8.28
CA GLY A 54 5.03 -18.01 8.10
C GLY A 54 6.26 -17.15 8.35
#